data_AF-A0A1H8G7B9-F1
#
_entry.id   AF-A0A1H8G7B9-F1
#
_cell.length_a   1.000
_cell.length_b   1.000
_cell.length_c   1.000
_cell.angle_alpha   90.00
_cell.angle_beta   90.00
_cell.angle_gamma   90.00
#
_symmetry.space_group_name_H-M   'P 1'
#
loop_
_entity.id
_entity.type
_entity.pdbx_description
1 polymer ?
#
loop_
_entity_poly.entity_id
_entity_poly.type
_entity_poly.pdbx_seq_one_letter_code
_entity_poly.pdbx_strand_id
1 'polypeptide(L)'
;MKATLKKKLTSAILAGCSTFILSGVALANPPQLPPPPSRPFVHNEEVQNYCTQFESDYSWMYLSTRKDAAKDFVSVDKALERNTISTNQATKLKKEIISFYKDRQKYEDKARKLDRRDAREYRQENREHFSLRANIADISESTTIPVDTLKRILFKPNPKAPKDRDDLSERLAKFTNQLVVEGKITQQEVDILDEYMQSGRDKLANMTKEERHEYLDDYRQLTDEQRLAKISEGTGISTERLQEIFSTFKDAVKNKLQHKIQD
;
A
#
# COMPACT_ATOMS: atom_id res chain seq x y z
N MET A 1 0.99 32.77 -8.79
CA MET A 1 2.14 31.83 -8.71
C MET A 1 2.52 31.42 -7.27
N LYS A 2 1.67 31.57 -6.25
CA LYS A 2 2.01 31.29 -4.82
C LYS A 2 1.50 29.93 -4.27
N ALA A 3 0.81 29.12 -5.08
CA ALA A 3 0.12 27.89 -4.62
C ALA A 3 0.84 26.58 -4.99
N THR A 4 1.77 26.61 -5.94
CA THR A 4 2.50 25.43 -6.44
C THR A 4 3.78 25.11 -5.64
N LEU A 5 4.29 26.06 -4.85
CA LEU A 5 5.48 25.88 -3.99
C LEU A 5 5.18 25.08 -2.71
N LYS A 6 3.92 25.14 -2.21
CA LYS A 6 3.55 24.59 -0.89
C LYS A 6 3.46 23.05 -0.81
N LYS A 7 3.52 22.33 -1.93
CA LYS A 7 3.36 20.86 -1.98
C LYS A 7 4.66 20.07 -2.06
N LYS A 8 5.79 20.72 -2.38
CA LYS A 8 7.03 20.02 -2.77
C LYS A 8 7.96 19.71 -1.59
N LEU A 9 8.02 20.62 -0.62
CA LEU A 9 8.78 20.44 0.63
C LEU A 9 8.31 19.22 1.44
N THR A 10 7.06 18.82 1.30
CA THR A 10 6.51 17.79 2.20
C THR A 10 6.98 16.37 1.95
N SER A 11 7.56 16.11 0.77
CA SER A 11 8.26 14.85 0.49
C SER A 11 9.70 14.84 1.01
N ALA A 12 10.32 16.02 1.14
CA ALA A 12 11.75 16.22 1.30
C ALA A 12 12.26 15.77 2.67
N ILE A 13 11.53 16.13 3.73
CA ILE A 13 11.88 15.76 5.11
C ILE A 13 11.64 14.27 5.35
N LEU A 14 10.70 13.63 4.64
CA LEU A 14 10.44 12.20 4.79
C LEU A 14 11.54 11.32 4.20
N ALA A 15 12.20 11.73 3.11
CA ALA A 15 13.26 10.92 2.50
C ALA A 15 14.61 11.04 3.23
N GLY A 16 14.90 12.21 3.81
CA GLY A 16 16.09 12.44 4.66
C GLY A 16 15.95 11.92 6.10
N CYS A 17 14.72 11.90 6.65
CA CYS A 17 14.47 11.45 8.02
C CYS A 17 13.86 10.04 8.12
N SER A 18 13.52 9.35 7.03
CA SER A 18 12.94 8.00 7.11
C SER A 18 13.91 6.96 7.69
N THR A 19 15.22 7.18 7.67
CA THR A 19 16.19 6.31 8.36
C THR A 19 16.39 6.69 9.83
N PHE A 20 16.15 7.95 10.22
CA PHE A 20 16.30 8.42 11.60
C PHE A 20 15.04 8.31 12.47
N ILE A 21 13.85 8.19 11.87
CA ILE A 21 12.55 8.20 12.60
C ILE A 21 11.94 6.80 12.75
N LEU A 22 12.51 5.74 12.16
CA LEU A 22 11.91 4.39 12.17
C LEU A 22 12.70 3.30 12.91
N SER A 23 13.86 3.59 13.51
CA SER A 23 14.56 2.65 14.39
C SER A 23 14.28 2.95 15.87
N GLY A 24 13.13 2.49 16.37
CA GLY A 24 12.85 2.43 17.80
C GLY A 24 11.45 2.90 18.16
N VAL A 25 10.47 1.99 18.11
CA VAL A 25 9.85 1.40 19.31
C VAL A 25 9.22 0.07 18.90
N ALA A 26 9.79 -1.02 19.39
CA ALA A 26 9.10 -2.28 19.53
C ALA A 26 8.32 -2.28 20.85
N LEU A 27 7.14 -2.93 20.82
CA LEU A 27 6.35 -3.44 21.95
C LEU A 27 5.66 -2.43 22.88
N ALA A 28 4.36 -2.22 22.65
CA ALA A 28 3.38 -2.05 23.73
C ALA A 28 1.99 -2.53 23.27
N ASN A 29 1.36 -3.36 24.10
CA ASN A 29 0.03 -3.95 23.93
C ASN A 29 -1.05 -2.92 23.52
N PRO A 30 -1.97 -3.24 22.59
CA PRO A 30 -3.13 -2.39 22.38
C PRO A 30 -4.14 -2.53 23.53
N PRO A 31 -4.66 -1.45 24.12
CA PRO A 31 -5.89 -1.53 24.89
C PRO A 31 -7.05 -1.90 23.95
N GLN A 32 -7.86 -2.85 24.39
CA GLN A 32 -8.99 -3.41 23.67
C GLN A 32 -10.01 -2.31 23.37
N LEU A 33 -10.19 -1.98 22.08
CA LEU A 33 -11.23 -1.05 21.62
C LEU A 33 -12.63 -1.64 21.88
N PRO A 34 -13.62 -0.83 22.28
CA PRO A 34 -15.01 -1.28 22.33
C PRO A 34 -15.46 -1.71 20.93
N PRO A 35 -16.32 -2.74 20.82
CA PRO A 35 -16.74 -3.27 19.53
C PRO A 35 -17.39 -2.15 18.69
N PRO A 36 -17.03 -2.02 17.40
CA PRO A 36 -17.65 -1.01 16.55
C PRO A 36 -19.16 -1.26 16.46
N PRO A 37 -19.99 -0.20 16.41
CA PRO A 37 -21.42 -0.36 16.19
C PRO A 37 -21.65 -1.19 14.93
N SER A 38 -22.51 -2.20 15.07
CA SER A 38 -22.91 -3.16 14.04
C SER A 38 -23.44 -2.39 12.84
N ARG A 39 -22.58 -2.16 11.84
CA ARG A 39 -23.06 -1.76 10.51
C ARG A 39 -23.95 -2.90 10.00
N PRO A 40 -25.08 -2.62 9.33
CA PRO A 40 -25.98 -3.67 8.84
C PRO A 40 -25.18 -4.67 8.00
N PHE A 41 -25.10 -5.91 8.51
CA PHE A 41 -24.18 -6.98 8.11
C PHE A 41 -24.60 -7.70 6.82
N VAL A 42 -25.36 -7.03 5.94
CA VAL A 42 -26.09 -7.67 4.84
C VAL A 42 -25.17 -8.29 3.78
N HIS A 43 -23.92 -7.80 3.62
CA HIS A 43 -22.96 -8.37 2.66
C HIS A 43 -22.22 -9.63 3.12
N ASN A 44 -22.25 -9.95 4.42
CA ASN A 44 -21.58 -11.16 4.92
C ASN A 44 -22.50 -12.37 4.90
N GLU A 45 -23.83 -12.19 4.96
CA GLU A 45 -24.78 -13.30 4.98
C GLU A 45 -24.75 -14.10 3.66
N GLU A 46 -24.75 -13.45 2.50
CA GLU A 46 -24.64 -14.11 1.18
C GLU A 46 -23.34 -14.92 1.06
N VAL A 47 -22.22 -14.34 1.50
CA VAL A 47 -20.91 -15.00 1.49
C VAL A 47 -20.91 -16.17 2.47
N GLN A 48 -21.55 -16.02 3.63
CA GLN A 48 -21.63 -17.05 4.65
C GLN A 48 -22.47 -18.24 4.17
N ASN A 49 -23.59 -17.99 3.48
CA ASN A 49 -24.42 -19.02 2.89
C ASN A 49 -23.63 -19.88 1.90
N TYR A 50 -22.86 -19.24 1.02
CA TYR A 50 -21.95 -19.97 0.12
C TYR A 50 -20.83 -20.68 0.87
N CYS A 51 -20.24 -20.09 1.91
CA CYS A 51 -19.24 -20.78 2.72
C CYS A 51 -19.80 -22.06 3.34
N THR A 52 -21.04 -22.03 3.86
CA THR A 52 -21.73 -23.18 4.42
C THR A 52 -22.07 -24.21 3.34
N GLN A 53 -22.54 -23.80 2.16
CA GLN A 53 -22.73 -24.73 1.05
C GLN A 53 -21.41 -25.40 0.63
N PHE A 54 -20.32 -24.64 0.60
CA PHE A 54 -19.00 -25.16 0.22
C PHE A 54 -18.41 -26.11 1.27
N GLU A 55 -18.91 -26.13 2.50
CA GLU A 55 -18.52 -27.14 3.51
C GLU A 55 -18.85 -28.56 3.06
N SER A 56 -20.01 -28.75 2.42
CA SER A 56 -20.38 -30.05 1.84
C SER A 56 -19.74 -30.25 0.47
N ASP A 57 -19.92 -29.28 -0.44
CA ASP A 57 -19.65 -29.49 -1.87
C ASP A 57 -18.14 -29.47 -2.18
N TYR A 58 -17.36 -28.75 -1.39
CA TYR A 58 -15.93 -28.54 -1.57
C TYR A 58 -15.15 -28.68 -0.25
N SER A 59 -15.46 -29.74 0.52
CA SER A 59 -14.85 -30.03 1.82
C SER A 59 -13.31 -30.10 1.80
N TRP A 60 -12.72 -30.43 0.66
CA TRP A 60 -11.26 -30.47 0.45
C TRP A 60 -10.60 -29.08 0.38
N MET A 61 -11.37 -27.99 0.22
CA MET A 61 -10.85 -26.62 0.18
C MET A 61 -10.66 -26.04 1.59
N TYR A 62 -9.56 -25.32 1.80
CA TYR A 62 -9.36 -24.59 3.06
C TYR A 62 -10.43 -23.52 3.28
N LEU A 63 -10.69 -23.21 4.54
CA LEU A 63 -11.68 -22.19 4.93
C LEU A 63 -11.40 -20.83 4.28
N SER A 64 -10.13 -20.41 4.25
CA SER A 64 -9.70 -19.17 3.57
C SER A 64 -10.04 -19.20 2.07
N THR A 65 -9.71 -20.31 1.40
CA THR A 65 -9.98 -20.52 -0.03
C THR A 65 -11.48 -20.50 -0.32
N ARG A 66 -12.29 -21.17 0.52
CA ARG A 66 -13.76 -21.18 0.40
C ARG A 66 -14.35 -19.78 0.56
N LYS A 67 -13.85 -19.02 1.54
CA LYS A 67 -14.30 -17.65 1.78
C LYS A 67 -14.01 -16.71 0.60
N ASP A 68 -12.87 -16.87 -0.06
CA ASP A 68 -12.55 -16.07 -1.24
C ASP A 68 -13.41 -16.47 -2.45
N ALA A 69 -13.55 -17.78 -2.72
CA ALA A 69 -14.42 -18.28 -3.78
C ALA A 69 -15.88 -17.83 -3.58
N ALA A 70 -16.38 -17.84 -2.33
CA ALA A 70 -17.74 -17.41 -2.00
C ALA A 70 -17.98 -15.93 -2.35
N LYS A 71 -17.00 -15.04 -2.11
CA LYS A 71 -17.13 -13.61 -2.49
C LYS A 71 -17.24 -13.45 -4.01
N ASP A 72 -16.50 -14.24 -4.77
CA ASP A 72 -16.54 -14.20 -6.22
C ASP A 72 -17.89 -14.73 -6.73
N PHE A 73 -18.42 -15.81 -6.13
CA PHE A 73 -19.77 -16.33 -6.44
C PHE A 73 -20.86 -15.28 -6.20
N VAL A 74 -20.83 -14.59 -5.06
CA VAL A 74 -21.76 -13.50 -4.76
C VAL A 74 -21.67 -12.39 -5.81
N SER A 75 -20.46 -12.09 -6.30
CA SER A 75 -20.27 -11.08 -7.34
C SER A 75 -20.84 -11.52 -8.69
N VAL A 76 -20.72 -12.82 -9.02
CA VAL A 76 -21.35 -13.43 -10.20
C VAL A 76 -22.87 -13.38 -10.10
N ASP A 77 -23.46 -13.68 -8.94
CA ASP A 77 -24.92 -13.61 -8.75
C ASP A 77 -25.44 -12.19 -8.90
N LYS A 78 -24.75 -11.20 -8.31
CA LYS A 78 -25.07 -9.79 -8.52
C LYS A 78 -25.01 -9.38 -9.98
N ALA A 79 -24.10 -9.96 -10.76
CA ALA A 79 -24.02 -9.72 -12.20
C ALA A 79 -25.18 -10.37 -12.96
N LEU A 80 -25.61 -11.56 -12.54
CA LEU A 80 -26.78 -12.25 -13.07
C LEU A 80 -28.08 -11.48 -12.76
N GLU A 81 -28.28 -11.04 -11.52
CA GLU A 81 -29.43 -10.22 -11.10
C GLU A 81 -29.54 -8.91 -11.89
N ARG A 82 -28.39 -8.31 -12.20
CA ARG A 82 -28.30 -7.09 -13.02
C ARG A 82 -28.40 -7.36 -14.53
N ASN A 83 -28.67 -8.61 -14.94
CA ASN A 83 -28.71 -9.05 -16.34
C ASN A 83 -27.43 -8.69 -17.12
N THR A 84 -26.29 -8.59 -16.44
CA THR A 84 -24.98 -8.29 -17.07
C THR A 84 -24.42 -9.51 -17.80
N ILE A 85 -24.76 -10.72 -17.33
CA ILE A 85 -24.43 -12.00 -17.93
C ILE A 85 -25.66 -12.91 -17.92
N SER A 86 -25.71 -13.89 -18.83
CA SER A 86 -26.76 -14.92 -18.84
C SER A 86 -26.55 -15.97 -17.74
N THR A 87 -27.60 -16.72 -17.41
CA THR A 87 -27.53 -17.86 -16.47
C THR A 87 -26.47 -18.88 -16.89
N ASN A 88 -26.39 -19.22 -18.17
CA ASN A 88 -25.40 -20.17 -18.69
C ASN A 88 -23.97 -19.66 -18.50
N GLN A 89 -23.74 -18.36 -18.75
CA GLN A 89 -22.45 -17.71 -18.50
C GLN A 89 -22.10 -17.70 -17.01
N ALA A 90 -23.06 -17.39 -16.13
CA ALA A 90 -22.87 -17.43 -14.69
C ALA A 90 -22.49 -18.82 -14.19
N THR A 91 -23.18 -19.88 -14.66
CA THR A 91 -22.86 -21.26 -14.31
C THR A 91 -21.46 -21.67 -14.77
N LYS A 92 -21.07 -21.32 -16.01
CA LYS A 92 -19.71 -21.57 -16.52
C LYS A 92 -18.67 -20.84 -15.67
N LEU A 93 -18.88 -19.55 -15.40
CA LEU A 93 -17.96 -18.73 -14.62
C LEU A 93 -17.76 -19.26 -13.20
N LYS A 94 -18.84 -19.70 -12.53
CA LYS A 94 -18.75 -20.34 -11.22
C LYS A 94 -17.88 -21.61 -11.23
N LYS A 95 -17.96 -22.44 -12.28
CA LYS A 95 -17.11 -23.63 -12.43
C LYS A 95 -15.63 -23.25 -12.61
N GLU A 96 -15.35 -22.26 -13.45
CA GLU A 96 -13.99 -21.75 -13.66
C GLU A 96 -13.38 -21.19 -12.37
N ILE A 97 -14.17 -20.45 -11.59
CA ILE A 97 -13.76 -19.94 -10.28
C ILE A 97 -13.33 -21.10 -9.37
N ILE A 98 -14.16 -22.14 -9.23
CA ILE A 98 -13.83 -23.30 -8.39
C ILE A 98 -12.56 -24.01 -8.88
N SER A 99 -12.41 -24.19 -10.21
CA SER A 99 -11.20 -24.78 -10.79
C SER A 99 -9.95 -23.96 -10.47
N PHE A 100 -10.03 -22.64 -10.63
CA PHE A 100 -8.93 -21.74 -10.29
C PHE A 100 -8.53 -21.88 -8.81
N TYR A 101 -9.49 -21.85 -7.89
CA TYR A 101 -9.19 -21.95 -6.46
C TYR A 101 -8.63 -23.34 -6.07
N LYS A 102 -9.04 -24.40 -6.76
CA LYS A 102 -8.44 -25.73 -6.62
C LYS A 102 -6.96 -25.72 -6.95
N ASP A 103 -6.59 -25.15 -8.08
CA ASP A 103 -5.21 -25.11 -8.50
C ASP A 103 -4.40 -24.15 -7.63
N ARG A 104 -4.91 -22.94 -7.37
CA ARG A 104 -4.28 -21.99 -6.44
C ARG A 104 -3.90 -22.63 -5.12
N GLN A 105 -4.79 -23.41 -4.50
CA GLN A 105 -4.49 -24.10 -3.24
C GLN A 105 -3.32 -25.08 -3.40
N LYS A 106 -3.24 -25.86 -4.49
CA LYS A 106 -2.08 -26.74 -4.75
C LYS A 106 -0.77 -25.95 -4.85
N TYR A 107 -0.78 -24.77 -5.47
CA TYR A 107 0.41 -23.92 -5.58
C TYR A 107 0.76 -23.26 -4.24
N GLU A 108 -0.22 -22.87 -3.43
CA GLU A 108 -0.02 -22.40 -2.07
C GLU A 108 0.61 -23.51 -1.19
N ASP A 109 0.16 -24.75 -1.34
CA ASP A 109 0.71 -25.92 -0.63
C ASP A 109 2.16 -26.19 -0.99
N LYS A 110 2.53 -26.06 -2.27
CA LYS A 110 3.92 -26.14 -2.73
C LYS A 110 4.76 -25.01 -2.13
N ALA A 111 4.26 -23.77 -2.21
CA ALA A 111 4.97 -22.60 -1.69
C ALA A 111 5.18 -22.66 -0.17
N ARG A 112 4.25 -23.25 0.59
CA ARG A 112 4.38 -23.42 2.05
C ARG A 112 5.50 -24.37 2.47
N LYS A 113 5.98 -25.24 1.57
CA LYS A 113 7.10 -26.15 1.83
C LYS A 113 8.47 -25.50 1.57
N LEU A 114 8.48 -24.32 0.96
CA LEU A 114 9.69 -23.57 0.63
C LEU A 114 10.04 -22.59 1.75
N ASP A 115 11.31 -22.19 1.85
CA ASP A 115 11.70 -21.06 2.69
C ASP A 115 11.08 -19.74 2.18
N ARG A 116 11.03 -18.71 3.02
CA ARG A 116 10.40 -17.42 2.72
C ARG A 116 10.91 -16.77 1.44
N ARG A 117 12.21 -16.86 1.15
CA ARG A 117 12.82 -16.27 -0.06
C ARG A 117 12.35 -17.03 -1.31
N ASP A 118 12.51 -18.34 -1.31
CA ASP A 118 12.11 -19.21 -2.42
C ASP A 118 10.58 -19.16 -2.64
N ALA A 119 9.79 -19.08 -1.57
CA ALA A 119 8.34 -18.91 -1.68
C ALA A 119 7.96 -17.57 -2.33
N ARG A 120 8.78 -16.51 -2.18
CA ARG A 120 8.55 -15.23 -2.87
C ARG A 120 8.87 -15.34 -4.36
N GLU A 121 10.01 -15.92 -4.70
CA GLU A 121 10.42 -16.16 -6.09
C GLU A 121 9.42 -17.08 -6.79
N TYR A 122 9.02 -18.18 -6.15
CA TYR A 122 8.00 -19.10 -6.65
C TYR A 122 6.67 -18.42 -6.96
N ARG A 123 6.17 -17.55 -6.07
CA ARG A 123 4.93 -16.79 -6.32
C ARG A 123 5.07 -15.83 -7.50
N GLN A 124 6.26 -15.28 -7.71
CA GLN A 124 6.52 -14.37 -8.81
C GLN A 124 6.55 -15.11 -10.15
N GLU A 125 7.21 -16.26 -10.20
CA GLU A 125 7.28 -17.12 -11.39
C GLU A 125 5.92 -17.74 -11.74
N ASN A 126 5.15 -18.16 -10.72
CA ASN A 126 3.86 -18.84 -10.89
C ASN A 126 2.67 -17.89 -10.72
N ARG A 127 2.85 -16.60 -11.00
CA ARG A 127 1.86 -15.54 -10.72
C ARG A 127 0.49 -15.82 -11.33
N GLU A 128 0.45 -16.46 -12.50
CA GLU A 128 -0.77 -16.86 -13.18
C GLU A 128 -1.64 -17.74 -12.27
N HIS A 129 -1.08 -18.77 -11.65
CA HIS A 129 -1.83 -19.68 -10.79
C HIS A 129 -2.35 -19.06 -9.48
N PHE A 130 -1.77 -17.94 -9.05
CA PHE A 130 -2.20 -17.24 -7.83
C PHE A 130 -3.19 -16.10 -8.07
N SER A 131 -3.45 -15.70 -9.32
CA SER A 131 -4.24 -14.52 -9.61
C SER A 131 -5.33 -14.75 -10.66
N LEU A 132 -6.60 -14.64 -10.26
CA LEU A 132 -7.74 -14.58 -11.21
C LEU A 132 -7.54 -13.50 -12.27
N ARG A 133 -6.86 -12.40 -11.92
CA ARG A 133 -6.59 -11.29 -12.83
C ARG A 133 -5.58 -11.65 -13.91
N ALA A 134 -4.65 -12.56 -13.64
CA ALA A 134 -3.69 -13.04 -14.62
C ALA A 134 -4.35 -14.01 -15.61
N ASN A 135 -5.27 -14.87 -15.16
CA ASN A 135 -6.01 -15.82 -16.01
C ASN A 135 -7.27 -15.22 -16.66
N ILE A 136 -7.46 -13.90 -16.62
CA ILE A 136 -8.74 -13.29 -17.02
C ILE A 136 -9.03 -13.46 -18.52
N ALA A 137 -7.99 -13.58 -19.35
CA ALA A 137 -8.12 -13.84 -20.77
C ALA A 137 -8.64 -15.26 -21.02
N ASP A 138 -8.01 -16.27 -20.42
CA ASP A 138 -8.42 -17.68 -20.55
C ASP A 138 -9.85 -17.90 -20.03
N ILE A 139 -10.20 -17.27 -18.89
CA ILE A 139 -11.56 -17.30 -18.35
C ILE A 139 -12.54 -16.61 -19.31
N SER A 140 -12.15 -15.52 -19.97
CA SER A 140 -12.98 -14.84 -20.97
C SER A 140 -13.28 -15.76 -22.15
N GLU A 141 -12.28 -16.50 -22.62
CA GLU A 141 -12.42 -17.44 -23.73
C GLU A 141 -13.31 -18.63 -23.34
N SER A 142 -13.06 -19.25 -22.18
CA SER A 142 -13.82 -20.43 -21.73
C SER A 142 -15.29 -20.11 -21.39
N THR A 143 -15.55 -18.93 -20.84
CA THR A 143 -16.89 -18.50 -20.44
C THR A 143 -17.65 -17.74 -21.52
N THR A 144 -16.99 -17.32 -22.60
CA THR A 144 -17.56 -16.40 -23.62
C THR A 144 -18.06 -15.08 -23.03
N ILE A 145 -17.54 -14.67 -21.87
CA ILE A 145 -17.84 -13.37 -21.24
C ILE A 145 -16.69 -12.41 -21.57
N PRO A 146 -16.93 -11.21 -22.12
CA PRO A 146 -15.86 -10.27 -22.43
C PRO A 146 -14.99 -9.92 -21.21
N VAL A 147 -13.67 -9.80 -21.42
CA VAL A 147 -12.68 -9.46 -20.38
C VAL A 147 -13.10 -8.24 -19.54
N ASP A 148 -13.58 -7.17 -20.17
CA ASP A 148 -13.97 -5.96 -19.42
C ASP A 148 -15.22 -6.16 -18.57
N THR A 149 -16.13 -7.03 -19.00
CA THR A 149 -17.27 -7.45 -18.19
C THR A 149 -16.79 -8.28 -17.00
N LEU A 150 -15.91 -9.26 -17.21
CA LEU A 150 -15.32 -10.04 -16.11
C LEU A 150 -14.60 -9.14 -15.10
N LYS A 151 -13.86 -8.12 -15.57
CA LYS A 151 -13.19 -7.18 -14.66
C LYS A 151 -14.17 -6.44 -13.77
N ARG A 152 -15.34 -6.02 -14.29
CA ARG A 152 -16.36 -5.32 -13.52
C ARG A 152 -17.07 -6.22 -12.51
N ILE A 153 -17.18 -7.51 -12.82
CA ILE A 153 -17.83 -8.51 -11.96
C ILE A 153 -16.88 -8.92 -10.84
N LEU A 154 -15.69 -9.41 -11.18
CA LEU A 154 -14.79 -10.08 -10.24
C LEU A 154 -13.85 -9.13 -9.52
N PHE A 155 -13.53 -7.97 -10.10
CA PHE A 155 -12.64 -7.01 -9.47
C PHE A 155 -13.45 -5.80 -9.01
N LYS A 156 -13.38 -5.52 -7.72
CA LYS A 156 -13.86 -4.23 -7.21
C LYS A 156 -13.11 -3.14 -7.98
N PRO A 157 -13.80 -2.13 -8.55
CA PRO A 157 -13.11 -0.93 -8.97
C PRO A 157 -12.32 -0.46 -7.77
N ASN A 158 -11.00 -0.28 -7.91
CA ASN A 158 -10.20 0.28 -6.82
C ASN A 158 -10.89 1.58 -6.45
N PRO A 159 -11.55 1.72 -5.28
CA PRO A 159 -12.07 3.00 -4.89
C PRO A 159 -10.82 3.86 -4.87
N LYS A 160 -10.70 4.81 -5.81
CA LYS A 160 -9.69 5.86 -5.69
C LYS A 160 -9.88 6.35 -4.28
N ALA A 161 -8.91 6.06 -3.40
CA ALA A 161 -9.08 6.31 -1.98
C ALA A 161 -9.61 7.74 -1.87
N PRO A 162 -10.69 7.98 -1.12
CA PRO A 162 -11.20 9.33 -0.92
C PRO A 162 -10.00 10.22 -0.60
N LYS A 163 -9.80 11.29 -1.37
CA LYS A 163 -8.70 12.24 -1.16
C LYS A 163 -8.82 13.00 0.18
N ASP A 164 -9.77 12.62 1.04
CA ASP A 164 -9.98 13.11 2.41
C ASP A 164 -9.11 12.39 3.45
N ARG A 165 -7.95 11.85 3.06
CA ARG A 165 -6.87 11.75 4.03
C ARG A 165 -6.28 13.13 4.13
N ASP A 166 -6.51 13.79 5.26
CA ASP A 166 -5.68 14.89 5.77
C ASP A 166 -4.27 14.76 5.19
N ASP A 167 -3.97 15.57 4.16
CA ASP A 167 -2.81 15.32 3.32
C ASP A 167 -1.59 15.51 4.22
N LEU A 168 -0.82 14.45 4.43
CA LEU A 168 0.45 14.54 5.15
C LEU A 168 1.29 15.66 4.54
N SER A 169 1.12 15.89 3.22
CA SER A 169 1.68 17.02 2.49
C SER A 169 1.27 18.40 3.03
N GLU A 170 -0.01 18.58 3.35
CA GLU A 170 -0.52 19.84 3.86
C GLU A 170 -0.15 20.05 5.33
N ARG A 171 -0.15 18.98 6.12
CA ARG A 171 0.23 19.03 7.54
C ARG A 171 1.69 19.42 7.75
N LEU A 172 2.63 18.79 7.03
CA LEU A 172 4.03 19.19 7.21
C LEU A 172 4.33 20.54 6.53
N ALA A 173 3.61 20.94 5.49
CA ALA A 173 3.72 22.30 4.95
C ALA A 173 3.30 23.36 5.98
N LYS A 174 2.16 23.17 6.67
CA LYS A 174 1.74 24.05 7.78
C LYS A 174 2.79 24.07 8.91
N PHE A 175 3.36 22.90 9.22
CA PHE A 175 4.38 22.77 10.26
C PHE A 175 5.69 23.47 9.93
N THR A 176 6.23 23.30 8.73
CA THR A 176 7.46 24.00 8.32
C THR A 176 7.24 25.52 8.28
N ASN A 177 6.10 25.97 7.77
CA ASN A 177 5.76 27.41 7.80
C ASN A 177 5.72 27.94 9.24
N GLN A 178 5.22 27.15 10.20
CA GLN A 178 5.24 27.51 11.61
C GLN A 178 6.68 27.65 12.14
N LEU A 179 7.58 26.73 11.82
CA LEU A 179 8.99 26.81 12.24
C LEU A 179 9.72 28.02 11.62
N VAL A 180 9.33 28.42 10.40
CA VAL A 180 9.84 29.64 9.75
C VAL A 180 9.33 30.90 10.46
N VAL A 181 8.05 30.95 10.80
CA VAL A 181 7.47 32.07 11.57
C VAL A 181 8.07 32.18 12.97
N GLU A 182 8.35 31.05 13.61
CA GLU A 182 9.02 30.98 14.92
C GLU A 182 10.52 31.32 14.85
N GLY A 183 11.07 31.59 13.64
CA GLY A 183 12.47 31.96 13.45
C GLY A 183 13.48 30.84 13.70
N LYS A 184 13.01 29.60 13.88
CA LYS A 184 13.88 28.43 14.14
C LYS A 184 14.59 27.97 12.88
N ILE A 185 13.97 28.18 11.72
CA ILE A 185 14.49 27.85 10.39
C ILE A 185 14.22 29.03 9.46
N THR A 186 15.13 29.32 8.55
CA THR A 186 14.93 30.38 7.55
C THR A 186 14.21 29.85 6.31
N GLN A 187 13.51 30.73 5.58
CA GLN A 187 12.88 30.36 4.31
C GLN A 187 13.92 29.89 3.27
N GLN A 188 15.11 30.48 3.29
CA GLN A 188 16.20 30.11 2.38
C GLN A 188 16.69 28.68 2.64
N GLU A 189 16.87 28.28 3.91
CA GLU A 189 17.22 26.89 4.26
C GLU A 189 16.15 25.91 3.81
N VAL A 190 14.88 26.30 3.94
CA VAL A 190 13.73 25.50 3.48
C VAL A 190 13.75 25.33 1.97
N ASP A 191 13.96 26.39 1.21
CA ASP A 191 13.94 26.36 -0.25
C ASP A 191 15.10 25.52 -0.81
N ILE A 192 16.31 25.69 -0.28
CA ILE A 192 17.50 24.91 -0.67
C ILE A 192 17.32 23.41 -0.38
N LEU A 193 16.76 23.07 0.78
CA LEU A 193 16.49 21.68 1.13
C LEU A 193 15.41 21.05 0.24
N ASP A 194 14.40 21.82 -0.19
CA ASP A 194 13.39 21.32 -1.13
C ASP A 194 14.01 21.03 -2.50
N GLU A 195 14.81 21.95 -3.02
CA GLU A 195 15.51 21.80 -4.30
C GLU A 195 16.43 20.58 -4.31
N TYR A 196 17.26 20.42 -3.27
CA TYR A 196 18.13 19.27 -3.10
C TYR A 196 17.34 17.95 -3.12
N MET A 197 16.25 17.87 -2.36
CA MET A 197 15.45 16.65 -2.28
C MET A 197 14.65 16.38 -3.55
N GLN A 198 14.21 17.43 -4.25
CA GLN A 198 13.56 17.29 -5.55
C GLN A 198 14.53 16.76 -6.60
N SER A 199 15.77 17.25 -6.62
CA SER A 199 16.83 16.74 -7.52
C SER A 199 17.11 15.24 -7.28
N GLY A 200 17.09 14.80 -6.01
CA GLY A 200 17.23 13.39 -5.65
C GLY A 200 16.06 12.53 -6.15
N ARG A 201 14.82 13.04 -6.04
CA ARG A 201 13.62 12.37 -6.57
C ARG A 201 13.67 12.25 -8.10
N ASP A 202 14.06 13.32 -8.78
CA ASP A 202 14.15 13.34 -10.25
C ASP A 202 15.26 12.40 -10.74
N LYS A 203 16.39 12.32 -10.03
CA LYS A 203 17.44 11.33 -10.28
C LYS A 203 16.93 9.90 -10.14
N LEU A 204 16.20 9.59 -9.05
CA LEU A 204 15.58 8.27 -8.84
C LEU A 204 14.52 7.93 -9.91
N ALA A 205 13.79 8.93 -10.41
CA ALA A 205 12.79 8.74 -11.45
C ALA A 205 13.44 8.36 -12.80
N ASN A 206 14.62 8.89 -13.09
CA ASN A 206 15.34 8.67 -14.34
C ASN A 206 16.23 7.40 -14.34
N MET A 207 16.44 6.75 -13.20
CA MET A 207 17.17 5.48 -13.08
C MET A 207 16.34 4.27 -13.52
N THR A 208 17.01 3.25 -14.06
CA THR A 208 16.42 1.92 -14.26
C THR A 208 16.09 1.26 -12.91
N LYS A 209 15.37 0.13 -12.94
CA LYS A 209 14.92 -0.53 -11.71
C LYS A 209 16.10 -1.10 -10.91
N GLU A 210 17.09 -1.62 -11.61
CA GLU A 210 18.30 -2.25 -11.08
C GLU A 210 19.22 -1.18 -10.48
N GLU A 211 19.51 -0.10 -11.22
CA GLU A 211 20.30 1.04 -10.72
C GLU A 211 19.66 1.70 -9.50
N ARG A 212 18.32 1.82 -9.50
CA ARG A 212 17.57 2.35 -8.34
C ARG A 212 17.72 1.44 -7.13
N HIS A 213 17.76 0.13 -7.33
CA HIS A 213 17.88 -0.83 -6.23
C HIS A 213 19.25 -0.70 -5.56
N GLU A 214 20.32 -0.72 -6.36
CA GLU A 214 21.70 -0.55 -5.90
C GLU A 214 21.92 0.82 -5.23
N TYR A 215 21.48 1.90 -5.87
CA TYR A 215 21.59 3.25 -5.31
C TYR A 215 20.90 3.39 -3.93
N LEU A 216 19.73 2.77 -3.75
CA LEU A 216 19.04 2.78 -2.46
C LEU A 216 19.67 1.84 -1.44
N ASP A 217 20.28 0.75 -1.86
CA ASP A 217 21.03 -0.15 -0.97
C ASP A 217 22.29 0.52 -0.45
N ASP A 218 23.06 1.19 -1.29
CA ASP A 218 24.20 1.99 -0.87
C ASP A 218 23.79 3.09 0.11
N TYR A 219 22.68 3.78 -0.18
CA TYR A 219 22.16 4.83 0.70
C TYR A 219 21.70 4.29 2.07
N ARG A 220 21.19 3.05 2.12
CA ARG A 220 20.82 2.36 3.36
C ARG A 220 22.03 2.03 4.23
N GLN A 221 23.17 1.72 3.62
CA GLN A 221 24.40 1.39 4.35
C GLN A 221 25.14 2.62 4.92
N LEU A 222 24.82 3.82 4.45
CA LEU A 222 25.43 5.05 4.98
C LEU A 222 25.07 5.27 6.45
N THR A 223 26.03 5.75 7.23
CA THR A 223 25.71 6.27 8.56
C THR A 223 24.94 7.57 8.46
N ASP A 224 24.28 7.88 9.55
CA ASP A 224 23.53 9.10 9.77
C ASP A 224 24.37 10.37 9.59
N GLU A 225 25.63 10.34 10.03
CA GLU A 225 26.63 11.40 9.81
C GLU A 225 27.04 11.52 8.34
N GLN A 226 27.21 10.40 7.64
CA GLN A 226 27.55 10.39 6.22
C GLN A 226 26.39 10.91 5.36
N ARG A 227 25.13 10.63 5.75
CA ARG A 227 23.95 11.21 5.10
C ARG A 227 23.90 12.72 5.28
N LEU A 228 24.16 13.20 6.50
CA LEU A 228 24.25 14.63 6.80
C LEU A 228 25.34 15.32 6.00
N ALA A 229 26.52 14.71 5.88
CA ALA A 229 27.62 15.25 5.08
C ALA A 229 27.23 15.39 3.59
N LYS A 230 26.54 14.41 3.02
CA LYS A 230 26.05 14.49 1.62
C LYS A 230 25.00 15.59 1.43
N ILE A 231 24.10 15.77 2.40
CA ILE A 231 23.12 16.86 2.36
C ILE A 231 23.85 18.20 2.49
N SER A 232 24.84 18.31 3.38
CA SER A 232 25.65 19.51 3.57
C SER A 232 26.37 19.91 2.28
N GLU A 233 27.02 18.96 1.62
CA GLU A 233 27.70 19.16 0.34
C GLU A 233 26.72 19.62 -0.76
N GLY A 234 25.53 18.99 -0.84
CA GLY A 234 24.55 19.30 -1.86
C GLY A 234 23.71 20.56 -1.62
N THR A 235 23.73 21.11 -0.40
CA THR A 235 22.92 22.28 -0.01
C THR A 235 23.76 23.51 0.34
N GLY A 236 25.04 23.33 0.66
CA GLY A 236 25.90 24.38 1.22
C GLY A 236 25.56 24.76 2.67
N ILE A 237 24.60 24.07 3.31
CA ILE A 237 24.28 24.26 4.73
C ILE A 237 25.28 23.45 5.55
N SER A 238 25.82 24.01 6.64
CA SER A 238 26.76 23.26 7.50
C SER A 238 26.08 22.04 8.13
N THR A 239 26.87 20.98 8.37
CA THR A 239 26.39 19.77 9.03
C THR A 239 25.79 20.05 10.40
N GLU A 240 26.40 20.97 11.17
CA GLU A 240 25.90 21.43 12.47
C GLU A 240 24.52 22.08 12.36
N ARG A 241 24.34 22.98 11.38
CA ARG A 241 23.06 23.65 11.15
C ARG A 241 21.98 22.69 10.65
N LEU A 242 22.35 21.74 9.78
CA LEU A 242 21.44 20.67 9.37
C LEU A 242 21.00 19.81 10.55
N GLN A 243 21.92 19.47 11.46
CA GLN A 243 21.61 18.70 12.66
C GLN A 243 20.63 19.46 13.57
N GLU A 244 20.82 20.76 13.75
CA GLU A 244 19.91 21.64 14.50
C GLU A 244 18.52 21.73 13.86
N ILE A 245 18.46 21.87 12.53
CA ILE A 245 17.21 21.86 11.77
C ILE A 245 16.47 20.54 11.99
N PHE A 246 17.15 19.40 11.81
CA PHE A 246 16.52 18.09 11.95
C PHE A 246 16.12 17.75 13.39
N SER A 247 16.90 18.16 14.40
CA SER A 247 16.53 18.00 15.80
C SER A 247 15.29 18.84 16.13
N THR A 248 15.24 20.09 15.66
CA THR A 248 14.07 20.96 15.81
C THR A 248 12.82 20.33 15.19
N PHE A 249 12.93 19.77 13.98
CA PHE A 249 11.84 19.02 13.36
C PHE A 249 11.40 17.82 14.19
N LYS A 250 12.36 17.02 14.68
CA LYS A 250 12.10 15.81 15.48
C LYS A 250 11.37 16.14 16.78
N ASP A 251 11.83 17.14 17.51
CA ASP A 251 11.26 17.54 18.80
C ASP A 251 9.86 18.16 18.63
N ALA A 252 9.68 19.01 17.62
CA ALA A 252 8.39 19.63 17.38
C ALA A 252 7.35 18.62 16.83
N VAL A 253 7.76 17.56 16.12
CA VAL A 253 6.89 16.42 15.77
C VAL A 253 6.53 15.59 16.99
N LYS A 254 7.50 15.29 17.86
CA LYS A 254 7.29 14.55 19.11
C LYS A 254 6.31 15.26 20.04
N ASN A 255 6.46 16.58 20.22
CA ASN A 255 5.58 17.39 21.08
C ASN A 255 4.15 17.47 20.53
N LYS A 256 3.95 17.58 19.20
CA LYS A 256 2.61 17.54 18.59
C LYS A 256 1.94 16.16 18.66
N LEU A 257 2.71 15.08 18.70
CA LEU A 257 2.19 13.73 18.91
C LEU A 257 1.76 13.49 20.36
N GLN A 258 2.48 14.05 21.34
CA GLN A 258 2.13 13.94 22.75
C GLN A 258 0.88 14.76 23.12
N HIS A 259 0.71 15.96 22.56
CA HIS A 259 -0.49 16.77 22.81
C HIS A 259 -1.79 16.14 22.25
N LYS A 260 -1.72 15.24 21.27
CA LYS A 260 -2.89 14.49 20.77
C LYS A 260 -3.35 13.33 21.66
N ILE A 261 -2.61 13.01 22.73
CA ILE A 261 -2.95 11.93 23.66
C ILE A 261 -3.71 12.48 24.90
N GLN A 262 -3.77 13.81 25.06
CA GLN A 262 -4.41 14.47 26.21
C GLN A 262 -5.72 15.21 25.91
N ASP A 263 -6.17 15.21 24.65
CA ASP A 263 -7.49 15.73 24.23
C ASP A 263 -8.49 14.59 23.96
#